data_AF-A0A438D9T0-F1
#
_entry.id   AF-A0A438D9T0-F1
#
_cell.length_a   1.000
_cell.length_b   1.000
_cell.length_c   1.000
_cell.angle_alpha   90.00
_cell.angle_beta   90.00
_cell.angle_gamma   90.00
#
_symmetry.space_group_name_H-M   'P 1'
#
loop_
_entity.id
_entity.type
_entity.pdbx_description
1 polymer ?
#
loop_
_entity_poly.entity_id
_entity_poly.type
_entity_poly.pdbx_seq_one_letter_code
_entity_poly.pdbx_strand_id
1 'polypeptide(L)'
;MDSLSEEMDKLMARLLSGSKLLQLGRYMRDLLQKNHVKVSGSNGATISNLTITAPDSSPNTDGIDISDSTNIHIYDSTIGTGDDCIALSNQTSQVYVKGVVCGPGHGISVGSLGMNGGSAQVEEIHVDTCSFKGTQNGARIKKSAVQISDVSFTEFWGTSATDDAIKLSCIETVGCANITVDDISIKSASGNGETYSCINAHGTVNKTFPPLT
;
A
#
# COMPACT_ATOMS: atom_id res chain seq x y z
N MET A 1 -24.70 -1.34 8.41
CA MET A 1 -23.91 -2.45 7.86
C MET A 1 -24.48 -3.71 8.44
N ASP A 2 -24.93 -4.63 7.60
CA ASP A 2 -25.68 -5.81 8.04
C ASP A 2 -24.71 -6.94 8.45
N SER A 3 -24.99 -7.62 9.56
CA SER A 3 -24.07 -8.55 10.24
C SER A 3 -23.60 -9.73 9.37
N LEU A 4 -24.35 -10.04 8.32
CA LEU A 4 -24.03 -11.07 7.32
C LEU A 4 -22.84 -10.68 6.42
N SER A 5 -22.62 -9.39 6.17
CA SER A 5 -21.46 -8.89 5.40
C SER A 5 -20.17 -9.06 6.19
N GLU A 6 -20.21 -8.79 7.50
CA GLU A 6 -19.04 -8.88 8.38
C GLU A 6 -18.61 -10.34 8.61
N GLU A 7 -19.57 -11.28 8.69
CA GLU A 7 -19.25 -12.70 8.75
C GLU A 7 -18.71 -13.25 7.42
N MET A 8 -19.18 -12.75 6.27
CA MET A 8 -18.64 -13.14 4.96
C MET A 8 -17.20 -12.65 4.74
N ASP A 9 -16.88 -11.43 5.17
CA ASP A 9 -15.51 -10.89 5.11
C ASP A 9 -14.56 -11.70 6.02
N LYS A 10 -15.01 -12.08 7.23
CA LYS A 10 -14.28 -12.99 8.13
C LYS A 10 -14.12 -14.40 7.55
N LEU A 11 -15.10 -14.89 6.80
CA LEU A 11 -15.06 -16.19 6.13
C LEU A 11 -14.08 -16.19 4.95
N MET A 12 -14.01 -15.10 4.19
CA MET A 12 -13.03 -14.92 3.09
C MET A 12 -11.61 -14.82 3.64
N ALA A 13 -11.37 -14.08 4.72
CA ALA A 13 -10.06 -14.02 5.39
C ALA A 13 -9.61 -15.41 5.88
N ARG A 14 -10.54 -16.25 6.37
CA ARG A 14 -10.27 -17.65 6.75
C ARG A 14 -9.96 -18.54 5.55
N LEU A 15 -10.65 -18.37 4.43
CA LEU A 15 -10.42 -19.15 3.19
C LEU A 15 -9.05 -18.85 2.55
N LEU A 16 -8.52 -17.62 2.73
CA LEU A 16 -7.18 -17.23 2.27
C LEU A 16 -6.03 -17.88 3.06
N SER A 17 -6.32 -18.49 4.22
CA SER A 17 -5.30 -19.17 5.05
C SER A 17 -4.88 -20.56 4.53
N GLY A 18 -5.52 -21.08 3.46
CA GLY A 18 -5.44 -22.52 3.16
C GLY A 18 -5.41 -22.98 1.70
N SER A 19 -5.33 -22.13 0.67
CA SER A 19 -5.37 -22.67 -0.70
C SER A 19 -4.62 -21.90 -1.79
N LYS A 20 -3.83 -22.69 -2.51
CA LYS A 20 -3.17 -22.47 -3.79
C LYS A 20 -4.19 -22.00 -4.85
N LEU A 21 -3.88 -20.90 -5.54
CA LEU A 21 -4.52 -20.38 -6.77
C LEU A 21 -6.00 -19.92 -6.66
N LEU A 22 -6.23 -18.61 -6.68
CA LEU A 22 -7.50 -18.00 -7.11
C LEU A 22 -7.31 -17.40 -8.51
N GLN A 23 -7.51 -18.23 -9.53
CA GLN A 23 -7.61 -17.77 -10.91
C GLN A 23 -9.09 -17.48 -11.22
N LEU A 24 -9.58 -16.29 -10.85
CA LEU A 24 -10.91 -15.83 -11.29
C LEU A 24 -10.78 -15.09 -12.63
N GLY A 25 -10.61 -15.89 -13.69
CA GLY A 25 -10.74 -15.40 -15.06
C GLY A 25 -12.21 -15.24 -15.45
N ARG A 26 -12.67 -13.99 -15.63
CA ARG A 26 -13.47 -13.48 -16.76
C ARG A 26 -14.08 -12.10 -16.41
N TYR A 27 -13.61 -11.08 -17.13
CA TYR A 27 -14.39 -9.93 -17.63
C TYR A 27 -15.48 -9.35 -16.71
N MET A 28 -15.11 -8.36 -15.90
CA MET A 28 -16.04 -7.28 -15.54
C MET A 28 -15.51 -5.99 -16.17
N ARG A 29 -16.00 -5.68 -17.37
CA ARG A 29 -16.14 -4.28 -17.79
C ARG A 29 -17.28 -3.68 -16.97
N ASP A 30 -17.12 -2.43 -16.60
CA ASP A 30 -18.13 -1.48 -16.11
C ASP A 30 -18.25 -1.25 -14.58
N LEU A 31 -17.63 -0.12 -14.18
CA LEU A 31 -18.21 0.98 -13.38
C LEU A 31 -18.45 0.84 -11.87
N LEU A 32 -18.03 -0.22 -11.18
CA LEU A 32 -18.10 -0.26 -9.70
C LEU A 32 -16.78 -0.77 -9.11
N GLN A 33 -16.13 0.08 -8.30
CA GLN A 33 -14.89 -0.18 -7.55
C GLN A 33 -14.83 -1.62 -7.02
N LYS A 34 -13.81 -2.38 -7.41
CA LYS A 34 -13.49 -3.66 -6.77
C LYS A 34 -11.98 -3.82 -6.72
N ASN A 35 -11.43 -3.52 -5.55
CA ASN A 35 -10.17 -4.09 -5.11
C ASN A 35 -10.24 -5.63 -5.17
N HIS A 36 -9.11 -6.31 -5.34
CA HIS A 36 -9.07 -7.76 -5.50
C HIS A 36 -9.19 -8.49 -4.16
N VAL A 37 -8.51 -7.98 -3.12
CA VAL A 37 -8.54 -8.51 -1.76
C VAL A 37 -8.89 -7.37 -0.81
N LYS A 38 -9.89 -7.60 0.05
CA LYS A 38 -10.23 -6.70 1.15
C LYS A 38 -9.98 -7.39 2.48
N VAL A 39 -9.29 -6.72 3.39
CA VAL A 39 -9.10 -7.12 4.79
C VAL A 39 -9.74 -6.05 5.65
N SER A 40 -10.79 -6.41 6.37
CA SER A 40 -11.52 -5.47 7.23
C SER A 40 -11.85 -6.13 8.57
N GLY A 41 -11.81 -5.38 9.67
CA GLY A 41 -12.18 -5.88 10.99
C GLY A 41 -11.34 -7.06 11.48
N SER A 42 -10.10 -7.19 11.01
CA SER A 42 -9.27 -8.39 11.20
C SER A 42 -8.17 -8.18 12.24
N ASN A 43 -7.83 -9.25 12.97
CA ASN A 43 -6.69 -9.28 13.89
C ASN A 43 -5.92 -10.59 13.70
N GLY A 44 -4.67 -10.52 13.23
CA GLY A 44 -3.82 -11.71 13.03
C GLY A 44 -3.99 -12.40 11.68
N ALA A 45 -4.40 -11.69 10.63
CA ALA A 45 -4.53 -12.28 9.30
C ALA A 45 -3.16 -12.34 8.59
N THR A 46 -2.92 -13.43 7.85
CA THR A 46 -1.74 -13.58 6.99
C THR A 46 -2.19 -13.83 5.56
N ILE A 47 -1.63 -13.06 4.63
CA ILE A 47 -1.82 -13.16 3.19
C ILE A 47 -0.47 -13.45 2.57
N SER A 48 -0.35 -14.54 1.81
CA SER A 48 0.92 -14.85 1.18
C SER A 48 0.77 -15.59 -0.13
N ASN A 49 1.82 -15.60 -0.95
CA ASN A 49 1.90 -16.38 -2.19
C ASN A 49 0.77 -16.06 -3.18
N LEU A 50 0.28 -14.83 -3.19
CA LEU A 50 -0.75 -14.38 -4.11
C LEU A 50 -0.15 -13.92 -5.44
N THR A 51 -0.89 -14.12 -6.52
CA THR A 51 -0.63 -13.49 -7.82
C THR A 51 -1.90 -12.77 -8.27
N ILE A 52 -1.83 -11.43 -8.34
CA ILE A 52 -2.90 -10.56 -8.80
C ILE A 52 -2.44 -9.88 -10.09
N THR A 53 -3.30 -9.84 -11.10
CA THR A 53 -2.98 -9.21 -12.38
C THR A 53 -4.21 -8.52 -12.95
N ALA A 54 -4.13 -7.19 -13.06
CA ALA A 54 -5.05 -6.35 -13.80
C ALA A 54 -4.25 -5.39 -14.73
N PRO A 55 -4.86 -4.90 -15.82
CA PRO A 55 -4.21 -3.92 -16.69
C PRO A 55 -3.90 -2.61 -15.96
N ASP A 56 -2.79 -1.96 -16.33
CA ASP A 56 -2.39 -0.63 -15.80
C ASP A 56 -3.47 0.44 -16.01
N SER A 57 -4.22 0.36 -17.11
CA SER A 57 -5.31 1.29 -17.42
C SER A 57 -6.62 0.99 -16.67
N SER A 58 -6.63 0.06 -15.71
CA SER A 58 -7.84 -0.37 -15.01
C SER A 58 -8.05 0.42 -13.71
N PRO A 59 -8.91 1.45 -13.71
CA PRO A 59 -9.07 2.30 -12.53
C PRO A 59 -9.64 1.53 -11.34
N ASN A 60 -9.26 1.91 -10.11
CA ASN A 60 -9.82 1.39 -8.85
C ASN A 60 -9.69 -0.14 -8.68
N THR A 61 -8.59 -0.70 -9.16
CA THR A 61 -8.29 -2.14 -9.06
C THR A 61 -7.24 -2.43 -8.00
N ASP A 62 -7.39 -1.90 -6.80
CA ASP A 62 -6.42 -2.10 -5.71
C ASP A 62 -6.15 -3.60 -5.50
N GLY A 63 -4.89 -3.96 -5.23
CA GLY A 63 -4.51 -5.35 -5.02
C GLY A 63 -5.05 -5.86 -3.69
N ILE A 64 -4.46 -5.39 -2.60
CA ILE A 64 -4.91 -5.67 -1.23
C ILE A 64 -5.25 -4.35 -0.55
N ASP A 65 -6.51 -4.21 -0.11
CA ASP A 65 -6.98 -3.07 0.68
C ASP A 65 -7.20 -3.53 2.13
N ILE A 66 -6.61 -2.82 3.08
CA ILE A 66 -6.72 -3.10 4.52
C ILE A 66 -7.38 -1.90 5.21
N SER A 67 -8.42 -2.18 6.00
CA SER A 67 -9.05 -1.20 6.90
C SER A 67 -9.38 -1.84 8.24
N ASP A 68 -9.51 -1.04 9.29
CA ASP A 68 -10.07 -1.45 10.59
C ASP A 68 -9.45 -2.76 11.13
N SER A 69 -8.15 -2.93 10.93
CA SER A 69 -7.46 -4.21 11.14
C SER A 69 -6.12 -4.02 11.84
N THR A 70 -5.69 -5.02 12.61
CA THR A 70 -4.42 -5.00 13.32
C THR A 70 -3.67 -6.31 13.15
N ASN A 71 -2.34 -6.30 13.32
CA ASN A 71 -1.50 -7.49 13.25
C ASN A 71 -1.72 -8.26 11.92
N ILE A 72 -1.47 -7.57 10.81
CA ILE A 72 -1.69 -8.10 9.46
C ILE A 72 -0.35 -8.35 8.78
N HIS A 73 -0.21 -9.52 8.17
CA HIS A 73 1.01 -9.94 7.51
C HIS A 73 0.75 -10.18 6.01
N ILE A 74 1.53 -9.54 5.14
CA ILE A 74 1.46 -9.72 3.68
C ILE A 74 2.85 -10.12 3.18
N TYR A 75 2.96 -11.34 2.64
CA TYR A 75 4.24 -11.93 2.24
C TYR A 75 4.26 -12.45 0.81
N ASP A 76 5.44 -12.39 0.19
CA ASP A 76 5.81 -13.20 -0.99
C ASP A 76 4.75 -13.21 -2.10
N SER A 77 4.22 -12.05 -2.45
CA SER A 77 3.10 -11.91 -3.39
C SER A 77 3.50 -11.06 -4.59
N THR A 78 2.92 -11.34 -5.76
CA THR A 78 3.10 -10.55 -6.98
C THR A 78 1.79 -9.90 -7.37
N ILE A 79 1.76 -8.57 -7.42
CA ILE A 79 0.55 -7.78 -7.60
C ILE A 79 0.80 -6.73 -8.68
N GLY A 80 0.12 -6.88 -9.82
CA GLY A 80 0.05 -5.85 -10.85
C GLY A 80 -1.38 -5.38 -11.03
N THR A 81 -1.61 -4.08 -10.94
CA THR A 81 -2.94 -3.46 -11.00
C THR A 81 -2.90 -2.13 -11.76
N GLY A 82 -4.06 -1.47 -11.90
CA GLY A 82 -4.13 -0.08 -12.36
C GLY A 82 -4.29 0.94 -11.22
N ASP A 83 -4.20 0.50 -9.97
CA ASP A 83 -4.31 1.35 -8.77
C ASP A 83 -3.29 0.87 -7.70
N ASP A 84 -3.57 1.04 -6.41
CA ASP A 84 -2.65 0.62 -5.35
C ASP A 84 -2.35 -0.89 -5.41
N CYS A 85 -1.08 -1.24 -5.25
CA CYS A 85 -0.67 -2.62 -5.03
C CYS A 85 -1.16 -3.10 -3.66
N ILE A 86 -0.89 -2.28 -2.64
CA ILE A 86 -1.42 -2.44 -1.28
C ILE A 86 -1.90 -1.06 -0.84
N ALA A 87 -3.14 -0.98 -0.38
CA ALA A 87 -3.76 0.20 0.21
C ALA A 87 -4.02 -0.04 1.70
N LEU A 88 -3.55 0.89 2.53
CA LEU A 88 -3.72 0.87 3.98
C LEU A 88 -4.58 2.06 4.39
N SER A 89 -5.75 1.76 4.94
CA SER A 89 -6.81 2.73 5.22
C SER A 89 -7.09 2.82 6.73
N ASN A 90 -8.17 3.51 7.09
CA ASN A 90 -8.54 3.91 8.45
C ASN A 90 -8.42 2.79 9.50
N GLN A 91 -8.07 3.16 10.75
CA GLN A 91 -8.00 2.27 11.92
C GLN A 91 -7.15 1.01 11.68
N THR A 92 -6.01 1.18 11.03
CA THR A 92 -5.11 0.07 10.68
C THR A 92 -3.79 0.20 11.42
N SER A 93 -3.35 -0.84 12.13
CA SER A 93 -2.08 -0.83 12.84
C SER A 93 -1.32 -2.16 12.78
N GLN A 94 -0.03 -2.17 13.10
CA GLN A 94 0.79 -3.39 13.13
C GLN A 94 0.67 -4.19 11.83
N VAL A 95 1.04 -3.56 10.70
CA VAL A 95 1.00 -4.21 9.39
C VAL A 95 2.42 -4.46 8.91
N TYR A 96 2.69 -5.70 8.54
CA TYR A 96 3.99 -6.16 8.06
C TYR A 96 3.86 -6.64 6.62
N VAL A 97 4.53 -5.96 5.70
CA VAL A 97 4.59 -6.31 4.29
C VAL A 97 6.03 -6.68 3.95
N LYS A 98 6.27 -7.88 3.40
CA LYS A 98 7.62 -8.30 3.01
C LYS A 98 7.65 -9.15 1.74
N GLY A 99 8.65 -8.93 0.89
CA GLY A 99 8.85 -9.79 -0.29
C GLY A 99 7.79 -9.60 -1.38
N VAL A 100 7.11 -8.45 -1.41
CA VAL A 100 6.06 -8.18 -2.39
C VAL A 100 6.65 -7.56 -3.67
N VAL A 101 6.20 -8.06 -4.82
CA VAL A 101 6.46 -7.50 -6.14
C VAL A 101 5.24 -6.71 -6.59
N CYS A 102 5.36 -5.39 -6.67
CA CYS A 102 4.32 -4.48 -7.14
C CYS A 102 4.62 -4.01 -8.57
N GLY A 103 3.62 -3.97 -9.44
CA GLY A 103 3.75 -3.31 -10.73
C GLY A 103 3.10 -4.03 -11.90
N PRO A 104 2.42 -3.29 -12.81
CA PRO A 104 2.20 -1.83 -12.78
C PRO A 104 1.21 -1.40 -11.68
N GLY A 105 0.88 -0.10 -11.61
CA GLY A 105 -0.05 0.48 -10.63
C GLY A 105 0.53 1.65 -9.82
N HIS A 106 -0.05 1.97 -8.68
CA HIS A 106 0.32 3.12 -7.84
C HIS A 106 1.38 2.83 -6.78
N GLY A 107 1.71 1.56 -6.53
CA GLY A 107 2.65 1.15 -5.47
C GLY A 107 1.95 0.90 -4.13
N ILE A 108 2.68 1.07 -3.04
CA ILE A 108 2.16 0.84 -1.68
C ILE A 108 1.73 2.18 -1.08
N SER A 109 0.46 2.28 -0.70
CA SER A 109 -0.17 3.52 -0.25
C SER A 109 -0.73 3.43 1.15
N VAL A 110 -0.45 4.45 1.97
CA VAL A 110 -1.17 4.74 3.20
C VAL A 110 -2.13 5.92 2.96
N GLY A 111 -3.41 5.70 3.25
CA GLY A 111 -4.48 6.68 3.11
C GLY A 111 -5.10 6.78 1.71
N SER A 112 -5.89 7.83 1.44
CA SER A 112 -6.12 9.05 2.23
C SER A 112 -7.03 8.83 3.45
N LEU A 113 -6.89 9.70 4.47
CA LEU A 113 -7.59 9.55 5.75
C LEU A 113 -8.13 10.89 6.26
N GLY A 114 -9.18 10.84 7.07
CA GLY A 114 -9.62 11.99 7.89
C GLY A 114 -10.29 13.15 7.18
N MET A 115 -10.45 13.13 5.85
CA MET A 115 -10.93 14.29 5.08
C MET A 115 -12.34 14.76 5.44
N ASN A 116 -13.14 13.94 6.13
CA ASN A 116 -14.50 14.26 6.59
C ASN A 116 -14.60 14.46 8.12
N GLY A 117 -13.49 14.74 8.81
CA GLY A 117 -13.49 15.04 10.26
C GLY A 117 -13.63 13.83 11.18
N GLY A 118 -13.47 12.61 10.65
CA GLY A 118 -13.39 11.39 11.45
C GLY A 118 -12.03 11.24 12.13
N SER A 119 -12.03 10.67 13.34
CA SER A 119 -10.81 10.17 13.97
C SER A 119 -10.35 8.93 13.20
N ALA A 120 -9.08 8.91 12.84
CA ALA A 120 -8.44 7.84 12.11
C ALA A 120 -7.01 7.71 12.62
N GLN A 121 -6.55 6.50 12.89
CA GLN A 121 -5.19 6.22 13.32
C GLN A 121 -4.62 5.15 12.40
N VAL A 122 -3.45 5.44 11.82
CA VAL A 122 -2.64 4.45 11.10
C VAL A 122 -1.21 4.52 11.62
N GLU A 123 -0.77 3.43 12.23
CA GLU A 123 0.53 3.37 12.93
C GLU A 123 1.17 1.99 12.85
N GLU A 124 2.48 1.92 13.10
CA GLU A 124 3.25 0.66 13.11
C GLU A 124 3.11 -0.11 11.80
N ILE A 125 3.42 0.59 10.69
CA ILE A 125 3.38 0.04 9.35
C ILE A 125 4.81 -0.24 8.89
N HIS A 126 5.11 -1.49 8.57
CA HIS A 126 6.44 -1.95 8.23
C HIS A 126 6.42 -2.62 6.87
N VAL A 127 7.00 -1.95 5.88
CA VAL A 127 7.09 -2.44 4.50
C VAL A 127 8.54 -2.63 4.15
N ASP A 128 8.91 -3.87 3.90
CA ASP A 128 10.31 -4.30 3.82
C ASP A 128 10.56 -5.19 2.60
N THR A 129 11.77 -5.13 2.06
CA THR A 129 12.24 -6.04 1.00
C THR A 129 11.22 -6.17 -0.17
N CYS A 130 10.84 -5.05 -0.80
CA CYS A 130 9.81 -5.03 -1.85
C CYS A 130 10.37 -4.55 -3.21
N SER A 131 9.79 -5.04 -4.31
CA SER A 131 10.23 -4.65 -5.66
C SER A 131 9.12 -4.01 -6.49
N PHE A 132 9.48 -3.00 -7.27
CA PHE A 132 8.55 -2.18 -8.04
C PHE A 132 8.84 -2.24 -9.53
N LYS A 133 7.81 -2.42 -10.36
CA LYS A 133 7.94 -2.54 -11.82
C LYS A 133 7.02 -1.57 -12.52
N GLY A 134 7.55 -0.38 -12.82
CA GLY A 134 6.80 0.66 -13.52
C GLY A 134 5.58 1.16 -12.74
N THR A 135 5.64 1.15 -11.41
CA THR A 135 4.59 1.76 -10.59
C THR A 135 4.73 3.27 -10.56
N GLN A 136 3.65 4.01 -10.32
CA GLN A 136 3.76 5.47 -10.18
C GLN A 136 4.68 5.86 -9.02
N ASN A 137 4.47 5.22 -7.87
CA ASN A 137 5.27 5.38 -6.66
C ASN A 137 5.72 3.99 -6.18
N GLY A 138 6.79 3.93 -5.39
CA GLY A 138 7.12 2.78 -4.54
C GLY A 138 6.41 2.90 -3.19
N ALA A 139 6.71 3.99 -2.48
CA ALA A 139 6.09 4.35 -1.21
C ALA A 139 5.22 5.60 -1.37
N ARG A 140 3.99 5.56 -0.86
CA ARG A 140 3.07 6.70 -0.89
C ARG A 140 2.34 6.87 0.43
N ILE A 141 2.34 8.08 0.97
CA ILE A 141 1.36 8.54 1.96
C ILE A 141 0.49 9.57 1.26
N LYS A 142 -0.79 9.25 1.07
CA LYS A 142 -1.76 10.18 0.49
C LYS A 142 -2.14 11.23 1.53
N LYS A 143 -2.67 12.37 1.06
CA LYS A 143 -3.15 13.48 1.90
C LYS A 143 -4.02 12.95 3.05
N SER A 144 -3.48 13.03 4.27
CA SER A 144 -4.12 12.57 5.51
C SER A 144 -4.40 13.73 6.44
N ALA A 145 -5.63 13.84 6.90
CA ALA A 145 -6.04 14.82 7.92
C ALA A 145 -5.98 14.28 9.36
N VAL A 146 -5.35 13.12 9.53
CA VAL A 146 -5.11 12.50 10.83
C VAL A 146 -3.65 12.10 10.98
N GLN A 147 -3.27 11.79 12.22
CA GLN A 147 -1.92 11.37 12.54
C GLN A 147 -1.63 10.02 11.89
N ILE A 148 -0.57 9.99 11.10
CA ILE A 148 0.11 8.78 10.67
C ILE A 148 1.45 8.77 11.40
N SER A 149 1.80 7.66 12.04
CA SER A 149 3.10 7.53 12.71
C SER A 149 3.72 6.17 12.54
N ASP A 150 5.02 6.07 12.82
CA ASP A 150 5.72 4.78 12.95
C ASP A 150 5.62 3.93 11.66
N VAL A 151 5.84 4.59 10.52
CA VAL A 151 5.83 3.96 9.20
C VAL A 151 7.25 3.78 8.71
N SER A 152 7.60 2.59 8.27
CA SER A 152 8.90 2.27 7.68
C SER A 152 8.75 1.70 6.29
N PHE A 153 9.50 2.27 5.35
CA PHE A 153 9.71 1.77 4.00
C PHE A 153 11.19 1.43 3.85
N THR A 154 11.52 0.15 3.76
CA THR A 154 12.90 -0.35 3.78
C THR A 154 13.18 -1.33 2.65
N GLU A 155 14.41 -1.28 2.12
CA GLU A 155 14.90 -2.24 1.12
C GLU A 155 13.99 -2.32 -0.12
N PHE A 156 13.74 -1.18 -0.76
CA PHE A 156 12.92 -1.15 -1.99
C PHE A 156 13.81 -1.11 -3.22
N TRP A 157 13.44 -1.83 -4.27
CA TRP A 157 14.17 -1.75 -5.54
C TRP A 157 13.27 -1.80 -6.78
N GLY A 158 13.78 -1.33 -7.91
CA GLY A 158 13.12 -1.51 -9.21
C GLY A 158 12.92 -0.20 -9.95
N THR A 159 11.74 0.02 -10.52
CA THR A 159 11.45 1.20 -11.36
C THR A 159 10.12 1.86 -11.04
N SER A 160 10.09 3.20 -11.14
CA SER A 160 8.87 4.00 -11.11
C SER A 160 8.57 4.59 -12.49
N ALA A 161 7.29 4.73 -12.82
CA ALA A 161 6.79 5.40 -14.02
C ALA A 161 6.79 6.93 -13.89
N THR A 162 6.91 7.45 -12.67
CA THR A 162 7.01 8.89 -12.37
C THR A 162 8.32 9.22 -11.66
N ASP A 163 8.59 10.51 -11.53
CA ASP A 163 9.72 11.06 -10.76
C ASP A 163 9.50 11.01 -9.25
N ASP A 164 8.27 10.79 -8.79
CA ASP A 164 8.00 10.67 -7.37
C ASP A 164 8.02 9.18 -6.95
N ALA A 165 9.17 8.52 -6.90
CA ALA A 165 9.20 7.14 -6.37
C ALA A 165 8.74 7.07 -4.89
N ILE A 166 8.94 8.14 -4.12
CA ILE A 166 8.50 8.26 -2.73
C ILE A 166 7.63 9.52 -2.61
N LYS A 167 6.34 9.37 -2.30
CA LYS A 167 5.43 10.52 -2.21
C LYS A 167 4.72 10.56 -0.87
N LEU A 168 5.20 11.40 0.05
CA LEU A 168 4.65 11.49 1.41
C LEU A 168 3.93 12.83 1.58
N SER A 169 2.60 12.83 1.59
CA SER A 169 1.80 14.06 1.65
C SER A 169 0.93 14.09 2.89
N CYS A 170 1.36 14.82 3.92
CA CYS A 170 0.64 14.99 5.19
C CYS A 170 0.12 16.42 5.30
N ILE A 171 -1.06 16.64 5.92
CA ILE A 171 -1.56 18.01 6.06
C ILE A 171 -0.72 18.80 7.07
N GLU A 172 -0.58 20.11 6.87
CA GLU A 172 0.27 21.00 7.68
C GLU A 172 -0.08 20.98 9.17
N THR A 173 -1.35 20.84 9.53
CA THR A 173 -1.80 20.96 10.92
C THR A 173 -1.59 19.70 11.77
N VAL A 174 -1.41 18.54 11.15
CA VAL A 174 -1.27 17.25 11.86
C VAL A 174 0.10 16.63 11.59
N GLY A 175 0.53 16.61 10.33
CA GLY A 175 1.80 16.01 9.92
C GLY A 175 1.84 14.49 10.06
N CYS A 176 2.90 13.89 9.55
CA CYS A 176 3.25 12.50 9.81
C CYS A 176 4.53 12.45 10.65
N ALA A 177 4.63 11.50 11.59
CA ALA A 177 5.73 11.42 12.54
C ALA A 177 6.42 10.06 12.49
N ASN A 178 7.69 10.03 12.87
CA ASN A 178 8.50 8.80 12.90
C ASN A 178 8.44 7.97 11.60
N ILE A 179 8.58 8.65 10.45
CA ILE A 179 8.63 7.98 9.15
C ILE A 179 10.07 7.61 8.82
N THR A 180 10.33 6.33 8.58
CA THR A 180 11.66 5.83 8.19
C THR A 180 11.66 5.47 6.71
N VAL A 181 12.63 5.99 5.97
CA VAL A 181 12.92 5.62 4.58
C VAL A 181 14.39 5.17 4.52
N ASP A 182 14.61 3.89 4.26
CA ASP A 182 15.95 3.31 4.22
C ASP A 182 16.13 2.32 3.07
N ASP A 183 17.34 2.27 2.55
CA ASP A 183 17.78 1.42 1.45
C ASP A 183 16.80 1.36 0.26
N ILE A 184 16.48 2.54 -0.32
CA ILE A 184 15.57 2.64 -1.47
C ILE A 184 16.37 2.83 -2.76
N SER A 185 16.29 1.88 -3.67
CA SER A 185 16.92 1.89 -5.00
C SER A 185 15.88 1.77 -6.13
N ILE A 186 15.05 2.80 -6.32
CA ILE A 186 14.03 2.85 -7.38
C ILE A 186 14.45 3.84 -8.47
N LYS A 187 14.55 3.36 -9.70
CA LYS A 187 14.89 4.17 -10.87
C LYS A 187 13.64 4.76 -11.53
N SER A 188 13.55 6.09 -11.60
CA SER A 188 12.50 6.78 -12.37
C SER A 188 12.63 6.54 -13.88
N ALA A 189 11.48 6.44 -14.55
CA ALA A 189 11.35 6.38 -16.00
C ALA A 189 11.86 7.62 -16.73
N SER A 190 11.84 8.82 -16.13
CA SER A 190 12.36 10.03 -16.78
C SER A 190 13.89 10.09 -16.78
N GLY A 191 14.55 9.38 -15.86
CA GLY A 191 15.99 9.45 -15.64
C GLY A 191 16.48 10.74 -14.96
N ASN A 192 15.59 11.65 -14.54
CA ASN A 192 15.93 12.97 -14.02
C ASN A 192 16.42 13.00 -12.56
N GLY A 193 16.54 11.85 -11.90
CA GLY A 193 17.21 11.75 -10.59
C GLY A 193 16.38 12.19 -9.38
N GLU A 194 15.34 13.02 -9.56
CA GLU A 194 14.33 13.25 -8.52
C GLU A 194 13.52 11.96 -8.32
N THR A 195 13.40 11.53 -7.07
CA THR A 195 12.71 10.28 -6.68
C THR A 195 11.76 10.47 -5.51
N TYR A 196 11.51 11.71 -5.07
CA TYR A 196 10.74 11.94 -3.86
C TYR A 196 10.04 13.30 -3.83
N SER A 197 8.89 13.31 -3.17
CA SER A 197 8.09 14.49 -2.86
C SER A 197 7.51 14.33 -1.45
N CYS A 198 7.95 15.16 -0.50
CA CYS A 198 7.54 15.07 0.91
C CYS A 198 6.96 16.39 1.42
N ILE A 199 5.78 16.34 2.05
CA ILE A 199 5.07 17.47 2.64
C ILE A 199 4.69 17.11 4.08
N ASN A 200 5.24 17.85 5.05
CA ASN A 200 4.97 17.71 6.48
C ASN A 200 5.11 16.28 7.03
N ALA A 201 6.05 15.51 6.49
CA ALA A 201 6.42 14.18 6.97
C ALA A 201 7.77 14.27 7.69
N HIS A 202 7.82 13.81 8.94
CA HIS A 202 8.97 13.92 9.82
C HIS A 202 9.52 12.55 10.17
N GLY A 203 10.84 12.38 10.08
CA GLY A 203 11.52 11.15 10.43
C GLY A 203 12.92 11.07 9.86
N THR A 204 13.35 9.87 9.48
CA THR A 204 14.73 9.57 9.09
C THR A 204 14.80 9.07 7.66
N VAL A 205 15.81 9.57 6.95
CA VAL A 205 16.21 9.08 5.63
C VAL A 205 17.66 8.66 5.73
N ASN A 206 17.94 7.43 5.34
CA ASN A 206 19.28 6.86 5.40
C ASN A 206 19.85 6.66 3.99
N LYS A 207 19.72 5.45 3.42
CA LYS A 207 20.27 5.14 2.09
C LYS A 207 19.20 5.22 1.01
N THR A 208 19.42 6.07 0.02
CA THR A 208 18.56 6.14 -1.16
C THR A 208 19.42 6.27 -2.42
N PHE A 209 18.96 5.64 -3.49
CA PHE A 209 19.59 5.69 -4.81
C PHE A 209 18.51 5.87 -5.89
N PRO A 210 18.51 7.00 -6.60
CA PRO A 210 19.36 8.19 -6.41
C PRO A 210 19.21 8.84 -5.02
N PRO A 211 20.25 9.54 -4.51
CA PRO A 211 20.22 10.16 -3.19
C PRO A 211 19.12 11.23 -3.07
N LEU A 212 18.48 11.34 -1.91
CA LEU A 212 17.62 12.48 -1.63
C LEU A 212 18.48 13.76 -1.43
N THR A 213 18.15 14.83 -2.16
CA THR A 213 18.78 16.16 -2.08
C THR A 213 18.02 17.18 -1.23
#